data_AF-A0A832ZAX4-F1
#
_entry.id   AF-A0A832ZAX4-F1
#
_cell.length_a   1.000
_cell.length_b   1.000
_cell.length_c   1.000
_cell.angle_alpha   90.00
_cell.angle_beta   90.00
_cell.angle_gamma   90.00
#
_symmetry.space_group_name_H-M   'P 1'
#
loop_
_entity.id
_entity.type
_entity.pdbx_description
1 polymer ?
#
loop_
_entity_poly.entity_id
_entity_poly.type
_entity_poly.pdbx_seq_one_letter_code
_entity_poly.pdbx_strand_id
1 'polypeptide(L)'
;MGKARLVLALLTLLSLLASFTSSIASCQELVYEFGVEGLGVVKFALVVDDEWVFSKPFMVGYALSIEGNSSVIGVLRLVFKCGDTVSSNDYLLGLVGKGERLSSLIAVRPTASLLHCEEDYVVLEPTLLLYKLGDGLSKQYSYPLSPLIVKLVKSVESTHTSSCRVSVENGTALELCIETVQPWTPTSTARLLVSLHSTKALEDVVVGVRVGEWLLASRIVDLTTASARAQFFVEQRILAALWRGDGSLTLTGYAKAGKLYVETPLEIVLEKPNVRLLVDVETSKLVAGVPSTVVVRITNAWTKSVVVKGVELVFNETKLWFEVGERLATLDSLTVEREVVVNKTGTTTLEVRVCYVAGLGVSGCVEKRVNVEIASPLKILSLEPSIVEANKTIRVTVLSLIDSHNATLLAYPAGGGKPIVLAKGLYLGRNIPATFELVARLEPGEYLVKIVDEHGYESNPLRLKVVESKPTGEYRIAVIPLQTSAVTGEIVEVRVAISPPRNATFKLYRLVEMPKPQWVREHILEVVEESSGTYVVRYRAPSRPGTYTYKLVVAVNGVEKEAQFTLEVEKRESRNLQLSPLQEIISSQQLLPNWLLYTLIATSITFGLILFRRYGRGA
;
A
#
# COMPACT_ATOMS: atom_id res chain seq x y z
N MET A 1 19.02 -9.57 -76.21
CA MET A 1 19.95 -10.40 -75.40
C MET A 1 20.17 -9.91 -73.96
N GLY A 2 19.90 -8.65 -73.60
CA GLY A 2 20.14 -8.13 -72.24
C GLY A 2 19.23 -8.69 -71.13
N LYS A 3 17.92 -8.90 -71.37
CA LYS A 3 16.98 -9.39 -70.35
C LYS A 3 17.32 -10.80 -69.83
N ALA A 4 17.73 -11.73 -70.69
CA ALA A 4 18.09 -13.10 -70.30
C ALA A 4 19.32 -13.16 -69.38
N ARG A 5 20.24 -12.19 -69.49
CA ARG A 5 21.48 -12.12 -68.68
C ARG A 5 21.25 -11.53 -67.28
N LEU A 6 20.26 -10.65 -67.11
CA LEU A 6 19.84 -10.15 -65.80
C LEU A 6 19.04 -11.22 -65.04
N VAL A 7 18.21 -12.01 -65.73
CA VAL A 7 17.51 -13.14 -65.11
C VAL A 7 18.50 -14.18 -64.57
N LEU A 8 19.57 -14.48 -65.30
CA LEU A 8 20.64 -15.38 -64.81
C LEU A 8 21.42 -14.78 -63.62
N ALA A 9 21.59 -13.45 -63.59
CA ALA A 9 22.10 -12.73 -62.42
C ALA A 9 21.27 -12.98 -61.18
N LEU A 10 19.97 -12.88 -61.38
CA LEU A 10 19.02 -12.88 -60.32
C LEU A 10 18.87 -14.29 -59.75
N LEU A 11 18.84 -15.31 -60.62
CA LEU A 11 18.89 -16.72 -60.22
C LEU A 11 20.17 -17.06 -59.44
N THR A 12 21.32 -16.50 -59.84
CA THR A 12 22.57 -16.70 -59.10
C THR A 12 22.57 -15.98 -57.75
N LEU A 13 22.06 -14.75 -57.67
CA LEU A 13 21.87 -14.01 -56.42
C LEU A 13 20.92 -14.71 -55.46
N LEU A 14 19.78 -15.20 -55.95
CA LEU A 14 18.81 -15.98 -55.17
C LEU A 14 19.44 -17.28 -54.65
N SER A 15 20.23 -17.98 -55.47
CA SER A 15 20.94 -19.18 -55.03
C SER A 15 22.03 -18.89 -53.99
N LEU A 16 22.72 -17.75 -54.10
CA LEU A 16 23.72 -17.28 -53.14
C LEU A 16 23.04 -16.91 -51.82
N LEU A 17 21.99 -16.09 -51.83
CA LEU A 17 21.21 -15.72 -50.64
C LEU A 17 20.66 -16.96 -49.92
N ALA A 18 20.08 -17.91 -50.67
CA ALA A 18 19.57 -19.17 -50.12
C ALA A 18 20.63 -20.03 -49.41
N SER A 19 21.92 -19.84 -49.70
CA SER A 19 23.01 -20.56 -49.03
C SER A 19 23.41 -19.95 -47.68
N PHE A 20 23.02 -18.69 -47.41
CA PHE A 20 23.33 -17.97 -46.17
C PHE A 20 22.14 -17.84 -45.23
N THR A 21 20.91 -18.07 -45.70
CA THR A 21 19.67 -17.89 -44.93
C THR A 21 18.99 -19.24 -44.67
N SER A 22 18.51 -19.45 -43.44
CA SER A 22 17.84 -20.71 -43.04
C SER A 22 16.34 -20.75 -43.40
N SER A 23 15.80 -19.68 -43.98
CA SER A 23 14.39 -19.56 -44.37
C SER A 23 14.25 -18.94 -45.76
N ILE A 24 14.10 -19.78 -46.78
CA ILE A 24 13.84 -19.39 -48.18
C ILE A 24 12.36 -18.96 -48.37
N ALA A 25 11.67 -18.49 -47.33
CA ALA A 25 10.22 -18.37 -47.40
C ALA A 25 9.75 -17.16 -48.22
N SER A 26 10.48 -16.05 -48.23
CA SER A 26 10.16 -14.90 -49.10
C SER A 26 11.31 -13.88 -49.17
N CYS A 27 11.65 -13.46 -50.40
CA CYS A 27 12.61 -12.40 -50.68
C CYS A 27 11.91 -11.29 -51.47
N GLN A 28 12.24 -10.05 -51.18
CA GLN A 28 11.82 -8.89 -51.95
C GLN A 28 12.85 -8.57 -53.04
N GLU A 29 12.38 -8.38 -54.27
CA GLU A 29 13.20 -8.06 -55.45
C GLU A 29 12.78 -6.73 -56.04
N LEU A 30 13.77 -5.88 -56.33
CA LEU A 30 13.58 -4.68 -57.12
C LEU A 30 14.52 -4.67 -58.32
N VAL A 31 13.97 -4.50 -59.52
CA VAL A 31 14.74 -4.38 -60.76
C VAL A 31 14.44 -3.06 -61.42
N TYR A 32 15.51 -2.35 -61.76
CA TYR A 32 15.45 -1.04 -62.38
C TYR A 32 16.27 -0.98 -63.64
N GLU A 33 15.77 -0.17 -64.58
CA GLU A 33 16.47 0.21 -65.80
C GLU A 33 16.35 1.74 -65.94
N PHE A 34 17.48 2.44 -65.87
CA PHE A 34 17.55 3.89 -65.91
C PHE A 34 18.32 4.33 -67.16
N GLY A 35 17.83 5.37 -67.84
CA GLY A 35 18.61 6.11 -68.82
C GLY A 35 19.41 7.21 -68.12
N VAL A 36 20.73 7.19 -68.25
CA VAL A 36 21.61 8.16 -67.57
C VAL A 36 22.52 8.85 -68.56
N GLU A 37 22.43 10.18 -68.60
CA GLU A 37 23.21 11.00 -69.51
C GLU A 37 24.71 10.77 -69.30
N GLY A 38 25.38 10.37 -70.38
CA GLY A 38 26.82 10.08 -70.38
C GLY A 38 27.22 8.73 -69.77
N LEU A 39 26.28 7.93 -69.26
CA LEU A 39 26.48 6.56 -68.77
C LEU A 39 25.66 5.50 -69.54
N GLY A 40 24.71 5.92 -70.38
CA GLY A 40 23.86 5.01 -71.15
C GLY A 40 22.77 4.38 -70.29
N VAL A 41 22.44 3.12 -70.56
CA VAL A 41 21.45 2.36 -69.79
C VAL A 41 22.12 1.74 -68.57
N VAL A 42 21.60 2.02 -67.38
CA VAL A 42 22.02 1.41 -66.12
C VAL A 42 20.94 0.43 -65.69
N LYS A 43 21.32 -0.83 -65.43
CA LYS A 43 20.44 -1.84 -64.86
C LYS A 43 20.90 -2.19 -63.47
N PHE A 44 19.97 -2.15 -62.52
CA PHE A 44 20.23 -2.46 -61.13
C PHE A 44 19.19 -3.43 -60.61
N ALA A 45 19.63 -4.48 -59.94
CA ALA A 45 18.76 -5.39 -59.20
C ALA A 45 19.19 -5.39 -57.73
N LEU A 46 18.21 -5.34 -56.83
CA LEU A 46 18.37 -5.46 -55.40
C LEU A 46 17.49 -6.62 -54.91
N VAL A 47 18.07 -7.52 -54.12
CA VAL A 47 17.36 -8.64 -53.51
C VAL A 47 17.64 -8.62 -52.02
N VAL A 48 16.59 -8.63 -51.21
CA VAL A 48 16.69 -8.64 -49.74
C VAL A 48 15.78 -9.69 -49.15
N ASP A 49 16.13 -10.19 -47.96
CA ASP A 49 15.24 -11.04 -47.19
C ASP A 49 14.08 -10.22 -46.61
N ASP A 50 12.92 -10.85 -46.45
CA ASP A 50 11.75 -10.19 -45.84
C ASP A 50 11.84 -10.09 -44.32
N GLU A 51 12.79 -10.81 -43.71
CA GLU A 51 12.97 -10.89 -42.26
C GLU A 51 14.42 -10.65 -41.87
N TRP A 52 14.64 -9.85 -40.83
CA TRP A 52 15.95 -9.59 -40.24
C TRP A 52 16.00 -10.01 -38.77
N VAL A 53 16.74 -11.10 -38.50
CA VAL A 53 17.11 -11.51 -37.14
C VAL A 53 18.35 -10.74 -36.68
N PHE A 54 18.22 -9.91 -35.64
CA PHE A 54 19.30 -9.01 -35.21
C PHE A 54 20.59 -9.70 -34.73
N SER A 55 20.53 -10.96 -34.31
CA SER A 55 21.74 -11.74 -33.96
C SER A 55 22.62 -12.08 -35.17
N LYS A 56 22.16 -11.85 -36.41
CA LYS A 56 22.86 -12.16 -37.66
C LYS A 56 22.93 -10.93 -38.59
N PRO A 57 23.94 -10.86 -39.48
CA PRO A 57 23.92 -9.86 -40.55
C PRO A 57 22.76 -10.10 -41.51
N PHE A 58 22.09 -9.03 -41.92
CA PHE A 58 21.10 -9.01 -42.99
C PHE A 58 21.81 -9.00 -44.33
N MET A 59 21.54 -9.98 -45.17
CA MET A 59 22.23 -10.11 -46.45
C MET A 59 21.47 -9.35 -47.54
N VAL A 60 22.16 -8.43 -48.19
CA VAL A 60 21.61 -7.66 -49.32
C VAL A 60 22.35 -8.06 -50.58
N GLY A 61 21.64 -8.72 -51.49
CA GLY A 61 22.16 -9.07 -52.81
C GLY A 61 21.96 -7.94 -53.81
N TYR A 62 22.96 -7.69 -54.66
CA TYR A 62 22.85 -6.72 -55.74
C TYR A 62 23.46 -7.20 -57.05
N ALA A 63 22.93 -6.68 -58.16
CA ALA A 63 23.57 -6.70 -59.47
C ALA A 63 23.51 -5.32 -60.12
N LEU A 64 24.63 -4.86 -60.66
CA LEU A 64 24.75 -3.58 -61.35
C LEU A 64 25.45 -3.79 -62.70
N SER A 65 24.86 -3.29 -63.77
CA SER A 65 25.48 -3.28 -65.10
C SER A 65 25.22 -1.97 -65.83
N ILE A 66 26.18 -1.55 -66.64
CA ILE A 66 26.16 -0.27 -67.35
C ILE A 66 26.48 -0.52 -68.82
N GLU A 67 25.58 -0.09 -69.71
CA GLU A 67 25.70 -0.30 -71.16
C GLU A 67 26.37 0.87 -71.90
N GLY A 68 26.80 1.92 -71.19
CA GLY A 68 27.50 3.06 -71.78
C GLY A 68 29.03 2.97 -71.76
N ASN A 69 29.68 4.07 -72.19
CA ASN A 69 31.13 4.13 -72.45
C ASN A 69 31.99 4.59 -71.27
N SER A 70 31.40 4.80 -70.08
CA SER A 70 32.14 5.32 -68.91
C SER A 70 32.15 4.31 -67.78
N SER A 71 33.25 4.27 -67.04
CA SER A 71 33.33 3.52 -65.78
C SER A 71 32.74 4.34 -64.63
N VAL A 72 32.15 3.67 -63.65
CA VAL A 72 31.59 4.34 -62.47
C VAL A 72 31.93 3.59 -61.20
N ILE A 73 31.93 4.32 -60.09
CA ILE A 73 31.89 3.73 -58.76
C ILE A 73 30.44 3.70 -58.30
N GLY A 74 29.96 2.51 -57.95
CA GLY A 74 28.63 2.30 -57.38
C GLY A 74 28.66 2.32 -55.86
N VAL A 75 27.74 3.05 -55.24
CA VAL A 75 27.51 3.06 -53.79
C VAL A 75 26.02 2.85 -53.54
N LEU A 76 25.68 1.94 -52.64
CA LEU A 76 24.32 1.72 -52.18
C LEU A 76 24.14 2.38 -50.81
N ARG A 77 23.29 3.40 -50.76
CA ARG A 77 22.83 3.99 -49.50
C ARG A 77 21.58 3.27 -49.05
N LEU A 78 21.60 2.75 -47.83
CA LEU A 78 20.46 2.15 -47.16
C LEU A 78 20.01 3.08 -46.04
N VAL A 79 18.81 3.65 -46.16
CA VAL A 79 18.17 4.41 -45.09
C VAL A 79 17.17 3.50 -44.39
N PHE A 80 17.27 3.42 -43.07
CA PHE A 80 16.40 2.61 -42.22
C PHE A 80 15.49 3.52 -41.42
N LYS A 81 14.17 3.35 -41.56
CA LYS A 81 13.15 4.07 -40.79
C LYS A 81 12.35 3.09 -39.94
N CYS A 82 12.32 3.33 -38.63
CA CYS A 82 11.44 2.63 -37.69
C CYS A 82 10.86 3.65 -36.71
N GLY A 83 9.53 3.84 -36.74
CA GLY A 83 8.87 4.95 -36.06
C GLY A 83 9.55 6.29 -36.37
N ASP A 84 9.91 7.04 -35.32
CA ASP A 84 10.64 8.31 -35.44
C ASP A 84 12.16 8.14 -35.64
N THR A 85 12.67 6.91 -35.56
CA THR A 85 14.11 6.63 -35.66
C THR A 85 14.52 6.52 -37.12
N VAL A 86 15.47 7.35 -37.55
CA VAL A 86 16.06 7.31 -38.89
C VAL A 86 17.57 7.12 -38.80
N SER A 87 18.09 6.11 -39.50
CA SER A 87 19.54 5.88 -39.61
C SER A 87 19.92 5.53 -41.05
N SER A 88 21.20 5.66 -41.41
CA SER A 88 21.66 5.34 -42.77
C SER A 88 23.08 4.80 -42.79
N ASN A 89 23.33 3.86 -43.69
CA ASN A 89 24.66 3.33 -43.99
C ASN A 89 24.91 3.40 -45.50
N ASP A 90 26.15 3.72 -45.88
CA ASP A 90 26.60 3.72 -47.27
C ASP A 90 27.55 2.53 -47.48
N TYR A 91 27.28 1.74 -48.53
CA TYR A 91 28.04 0.54 -48.87
C TYR A 91 28.64 0.64 -50.27
N LEU A 92 29.92 0.32 -50.42
CA LEU A 92 30.63 0.32 -51.69
C LEU A 92 30.28 -0.92 -52.50
N LEU A 93 29.68 -0.73 -53.68
CA LEU A 93 29.41 -1.82 -54.62
C LEU A 93 30.66 -2.16 -55.44
N GLY A 94 31.51 -1.17 -55.71
CA GLY A 94 32.76 -1.33 -56.44
C GLY A 94 32.82 -0.51 -57.74
N LEU A 95 33.86 -0.77 -58.52
CA LEU A 95 34.11 -0.14 -59.82
C LEU A 95 33.49 -0.98 -60.94
N VAL A 96 32.51 -0.41 -61.66
CA VAL A 96 31.91 -1.04 -62.84
C VAL A 96 32.55 -0.45 -64.08
N GLY A 97 33.29 -1.26 -64.83
CA GLY A 97 33.82 -0.89 -66.13
C GLY A 97 32.79 -0.92 -67.25
N LYS A 98 33.20 -0.47 -68.44
CA LYS A 98 32.36 -0.46 -69.64
C LYS A 98 31.90 -1.87 -70.02
N GLY A 99 30.58 -2.07 -70.09
CA GLY A 99 29.98 -3.36 -70.45
C GLY A 99 30.22 -4.47 -69.42
N GLU A 100 30.80 -4.13 -68.27
CA GLU A 100 31.00 -5.05 -67.17
C GLU A 100 29.75 -5.11 -66.28
N ARG A 101 29.70 -6.16 -65.46
CA ARG A 101 28.66 -6.38 -64.49
C ARG A 101 29.29 -6.71 -63.16
N LEU A 102 28.83 -6.06 -62.11
CA LEU A 102 29.09 -6.45 -60.74
C LEU A 102 27.87 -7.17 -60.18
N SER A 103 28.10 -8.23 -59.43
CA SER A 103 27.09 -8.80 -58.55
C SER A 103 27.75 -9.39 -57.33
N SER A 104 27.25 -9.06 -56.15
CA SER A 104 27.78 -9.53 -54.87
C SER A 104 26.71 -9.44 -53.79
N LEU A 105 27.11 -9.82 -52.58
CA LEU A 105 26.33 -9.70 -51.36
C LEU A 105 26.97 -8.65 -50.44
N ILE A 106 26.14 -7.94 -49.69
CA ILE A 106 26.54 -7.01 -48.64
C ILE A 106 25.99 -7.55 -47.32
N ALA A 107 26.85 -7.64 -46.31
CA ALA A 107 26.44 -7.97 -44.95
C ALA A 107 26.08 -6.67 -44.20
N VAL A 108 24.80 -6.43 -44.02
CA VAL A 108 24.26 -5.26 -43.31
C VAL A 108 24.04 -5.64 -41.84
N ARG A 109 24.58 -4.85 -40.91
CA ARG A 109 24.29 -5.00 -39.47
C ARG A 109 23.47 -3.82 -38.96
N PRO A 110 22.62 -4.01 -37.94
CA PRO A 110 21.77 -2.93 -37.45
C PRO A 110 22.62 -1.78 -36.92
N THR A 111 22.13 -0.56 -37.07
CA THR A 111 22.69 0.60 -36.35
C THR A 111 22.24 0.54 -34.89
N ALA A 112 22.96 1.22 -33.99
CA ALA A 112 22.58 1.25 -32.57
C ALA A 112 21.14 1.79 -32.36
N SER A 113 20.75 2.80 -33.14
CA SER A 113 19.42 3.40 -33.07
C SER A 113 18.31 2.40 -33.44
N LEU A 114 18.58 1.47 -34.37
CA LEU A 114 17.62 0.41 -34.72
C LEU A 114 17.39 -0.62 -33.61
N LEU A 115 18.29 -0.75 -32.63
CA LEU A 115 18.08 -1.64 -31.48
C LEU A 115 16.96 -1.15 -30.56
N HIS A 116 16.68 0.16 -30.56
CA HIS A 116 15.62 0.80 -29.78
C HIS A 116 14.32 0.99 -30.55
N CYS A 117 14.27 0.52 -31.79
CA CYS A 117 13.04 0.44 -32.56
C CYS A 117 11.97 -0.29 -31.76
N GLU A 118 10.79 0.29 -31.57
CA GLU A 118 9.67 -0.38 -30.88
C GLU A 118 8.82 -1.21 -31.85
N GLU A 119 8.81 -0.84 -33.12
CA GLU A 119 8.08 -1.54 -34.17
C GLU A 119 8.69 -2.93 -34.47
N ASP A 120 7.88 -3.80 -35.08
CA ASP A 120 8.26 -5.14 -35.54
C ASP A 120 8.67 -5.16 -37.03
N TYR A 121 8.82 -4.00 -37.65
CA TYR A 121 9.30 -3.83 -39.01
C TYR A 121 10.22 -2.61 -39.13
N VAL A 122 10.96 -2.55 -40.23
CA VAL A 122 11.74 -1.40 -40.66
C VAL A 122 11.45 -1.11 -42.12
N VAL A 123 11.23 0.16 -42.44
CA VAL A 123 11.15 0.62 -43.83
C VAL A 123 12.56 0.91 -44.31
N LEU A 124 13.03 0.10 -45.26
CA LEU A 124 14.31 0.25 -45.93
C LEU A 124 14.08 1.11 -47.18
N GLU A 125 14.74 2.26 -47.26
CA GLU A 125 14.74 3.16 -48.41
C GLU A 125 16.11 3.11 -49.10
N PRO A 126 16.28 2.27 -50.14
CA PRO A 126 17.54 2.17 -50.84
C PRO A 126 17.71 3.32 -51.83
N THR A 127 18.93 3.80 -51.98
CA THR A 127 19.31 4.81 -52.98
C THR A 127 20.60 4.37 -53.66
N LEU A 128 20.57 4.24 -54.98
CA LEU A 128 21.74 3.95 -55.78
C LEU A 128 22.47 5.26 -56.12
N LEU A 129 23.72 5.37 -55.69
CA LEU A 129 24.62 6.47 -56.00
C LEU A 129 25.66 6.00 -57.03
N LEU A 130 25.76 6.71 -58.15
CA LEU A 130 26.73 6.43 -59.20
C LEU A 130 27.68 7.61 -59.37
N TYR A 131 28.97 7.37 -59.23
CA TYR A 131 30.02 8.37 -59.41
C TYR A 131 30.73 8.10 -60.73
N LYS A 132 30.45 8.96 -61.74
CA LYS A 132 31.11 8.85 -63.04
C LYS A 132 32.58 9.23 -62.93
N LEU A 133 33.46 8.41 -63.51
CA LEU A 133 34.89 8.70 -63.61
C LEU A 133 35.17 9.63 -64.81
N GLY A 134 35.76 10.81 -64.58
CA GLY A 134 36.15 11.78 -65.62
C GLY A 134 36.73 13.10 -65.08
N ASP A 135 37.50 13.81 -65.92
CA ASP A 135 38.23 15.10 -65.79
C ASP A 135 38.08 15.93 -64.49
N GLY A 136 38.46 15.36 -63.34
CA GLY A 136 38.67 16.08 -62.08
C GLY A 136 37.44 16.40 -61.23
N LEU A 137 36.21 16.17 -61.71
CA LEU A 137 34.98 16.30 -60.91
C LEU A 137 34.11 15.05 -61.08
N SER A 138 34.04 14.21 -60.05
CA SER A 138 33.15 13.05 -60.02
C SER A 138 31.69 13.51 -60.00
N LYS A 139 31.03 13.59 -61.16
CA LYS A 139 29.58 13.86 -61.24
C LYS A 139 28.85 12.69 -60.58
N GLN A 140 28.12 13.00 -59.51
CA GLN A 140 27.30 12.05 -58.77
C GLN A 140 25.88 12.04 -59.33
N TYR A 141 25.35 10.85 -59.55
CA TYR A 141 23.95 10.61 -59.87
C TYR A 141 23.30 9.85 -58.72
N SER A 142 22.09 10.24 -58.33
CA SER A 142 21.37 9.65 -57.20
C SER A 142 20.00 9.16 -57.66
N TYR A 143 19.73 7.88 -57.44
CA TYR A 143 18.49 7.22 -57.84
C TYR A 143 17.83 6.61 -56.60
N PRO A 144 16.82 7.30 -56.02
CA PRO A 144 16.01 6.69 -54.97
C PRO A 144 15.26 5.50 -55.57
N LEU A 145 15.29 4.38 -54.86
CA LEU A 145 14.60 3.16 -55.24
C LEU A 145 13.31 3.04 -54.43
N SER A 146 12.45 2.11 -54.84
CA SER A 146 11.21 1.80 -54.12
C SER A 146 11.56 1.33 -52.70
N PRO A 147 10.84 1.78 -51.68
CA PRO A 147 11.04 1.30 -50.32
C PRO A 147 10.66 -0.17 -50.19
N LEU A 148 11.33 -0.86 -49.28
CA LEU A 148 11.10 -2.26 -48.92
C LEU A 148 10.73 -2.33 -47.44
N ILE A 149 9.83 -3.24 -47.08
CA ILE A 149 9.43 -3.44 -45.68
C ILE A 149 10.07 -4.74 -45.21
N VAL A 150 10.94 -4.65 -44.20
CA VAL A 150 11.63 -5.81 -43.63
C VAL A 150 11.12 -6.02 -42.22
N LYS A 151 10.64 -7.22 -41.93
CA LYS A 151 10.20 -7.61 -40.60
C LYS A 151 11.42 -7.76 -39.67
N LEU A 152 11.33 -7.22 -38.47
CA LEU A 152 12.38 -7.30 -37.46
C LEU A 152 12.11 -8.43 -36.48
N VAL A 153 13.11 -9.29 -36.27
CA VAL A 153 13.11 -10.30 -35.21
C VAL A 153 14.21 -9.97 -34.23
N LYS A 154 13.79 -9.32 -33.14
CA LYS A 154 14.68 -8.89 -32.05
C LYS A 154 15.10 -10.10 -31.22
N SER A 155 16.41 -10.29 -31.05
CA SER A 155 16.97 -11.31 -30.15
C SER A 155 17.32 -10.70 -28.80
N VAL A 156 17.20 -11.49 -27.72
CA VAL A 156 17.57 -11.09 -26.34
C VAL A 156 19.09 -11.16 -26.10
N GLU A 157 19.84 -11.73 -27.05
CA GLU A 157 21.30 -11.91 -26.97
C GLU A 157 22.09 -10.69 -27.48
N SER A 158 23.40 -10.70 -27.22
CA SER A 158 24.33 -9.66 -27.68
C SER A 158 24.27 -9.49 -29.21
N THR A 159 24.00 -8.28 -29.68
CA THR A 159 23.79 -7.94 -31.09
C THR A 159 24.97 -7.16 -31.65
N HIS A 160 25.50 -7.57 -32.80
CA HIS A 160 26.51 -6.76 -33.50
C HIS A 160 25.86 -5.57 -34.19
N THR A 161 26.33 -4.37 -33.88
CA THR A 161 25.92 -3.14 -34.56
C THR A 161 27.04 -2.62 -35.46
N SER A 162 26.67 -1.89 -36.52
CA SER A 162 27.66 -1.27 -37.42
C SER A 162 27.20 0.08 -37.94
N SER A 163 28.16 0.93 -38.28
CA SER A 163 27.94 2.08 -39.16
C SER A 163 28.97 2.13 -40.27
N CYS A 164 28.51 2.34 -41.50
CA CYS A 164 29.33 2.32 -42.71
C CYS A 164 29.17 3.62 -43.51
N ARG A 165 30.30 4.16 -43.98
CA ARG A 165 30.34 5.33 -44.86
C ARG A 165 31.32 5.11 -46.00
N VAL A 166 31.02 5.71 -47.16
CA VAL A 166 31.90 5.69 -48.33
C VAL A 166 32.28 7.12 -48.69
N SER A 167 33.57 7.34 -48.93
CA SER A 167 34.10 8.56 -49.53
C SER A 167 34.64 8.26 -50.92
N VAL A 168 34.42 9.16 -51.87
CA VAL A 168 34.86 9.03 -53.26
C VAL A 168 35.64 10.27 -53.65
N GLU A 169 36.89 10.11 -54.08
CA GLU A 169 37.73 11.22 -54.52
C GLU A 169 38.66 10.75 -55.65
N ASN A 170 38.81 11.56 -56.70
CA ASN A 170 39.72 11.32 -57.82
C ASN A 170 39.64 9.90 -58.40
N GLY A 171 38.41 9.39 -58.53
CA GLY A 171 38.14 8.07 -59.08
C GLY A 171 38.64 6.90 -58.23
N THR A 172 38.76 7.13 -56.93
CA THR A 172 39.02 6.11 -55.92
C THR A 172 37.98 6.24 -54.82
N ALA A 173 37.46 5.13 -54.33
CA ALA A 173 36.56 5.11 -53.19
C ALA A 173 37.18 4.37 -52.01
N LEU A 174 36.80 4.80 -50.81
CA LEU A 174 37.15 4.16 -49.54
C LEU A 174 35.87 4.03 -48.71
N GLU A 175 35.52 2.79 -48.41
CA GLU A 175 34.51 2.45 -47.42
C GLU A 175 35.17 2.26 -46.06
N LEU A 176 34.53 2.80 -45.04
CA LEU A 176 34.85 2.58 -43.64
C LEU A 176 33.60 2.08 -42.92
N CYS A 177 33.69 0.87 -42.38
CA CYS A 177 32.69 0.31 -41.48
C CYS A 177 33.29 0.12 -40.09
N ILE A 178 32.63 0.66 -39.07
CA ILE A 178 32.96 0.42 -37.67
C ILE A 178 31.87 -0.42 -37.02
N GLU A 179 32.27 -1.41 -36.23
CA GLU A 179 31.37 -2.38 -35.63
C GLU A 179 31.66 -2.61 -34.16
N THR A 180 30.61 -2.90 -33.39
CA THR A 180 30.69 -3.26 -31.97
C THR A 180 29.59 -4.25 -31.59
N VAL A 181 29.67 -4.83 -30.39
CA VAL A 181 28.64 -5.71 -29.82
C VAL A 181 27.82 -4.93 -28.78
N GLN A 182 26.49 -5.03 -28.80
CA GLN A 182 25.58 -4.35 -27.87
C GLN A 182 24.63 -5.34 -27.15
N PRO A 183 24.15 -5.01 -25.93
CA PRO A 183 24.61 -3.90 -25.10
C PRO A 183 26.06 -4.11 -24.66
N TRP A 184 26.80 -3.02 -24.43
CA TRP A 184 28.19 -3.16 -24.03
C TRP A 184 28.30 -3.65 -22.60
N THR A 185 28.81 -4.87 -22.42
CA THR A 185 28.99 -5.47 -21.11
C THR A 185 30.31 -5.02 -20.47
N PRO A 186 30.33 -4.82 -19.15
CA PRO A 186 31.42 -4.11 -18.49
C PRO A 186 32.65 -4.97 -18.15
N THR A 187 33.06 -5.92 -19.00
CA THR A 187 34.04 -6.95 -18.61
C THR A 187 35.50 -6.64 -18.95
N SER A 188 35.85 -5.52 -19.61
CA SER A 188 37.11 -4.74 -19.48
C SER A 188 37.55 -4.02 -20.76
N THR A 189 37.23 -4.54 -21.94
CA THR A 189 37.73 -4.00 -23.21
C THR A 189 36.65 -3.99 -24.29
N ALA A 190 36.36 -2.82 -24.82
CA ALA A 190 35.53 -2.67 -26.01
C ALA A 190 36.34 -3.06 -27.24
N ARG A 191 35.89 -4.11 -27.93
CA ARG A 191 36.46 -4.51 -29.21
C ARG A 191 35.70 -3.79 -30.33
N LEU A 192 36.39 -2.87 -30.99
CA LEU A 192 35.92 -2.21 -32.19
C LEU A 192 36.56 -2.89 -33.39
N LEU A 193 35.72 -3.39 -34.29
CA LEU A 193 36.17 -3.90 -35.57
C LEU A 193 36.01 -2.79 -36.60
N VAL A 194 37.10 -2.45 -37.28
CA VAL A 194 37.09 -1.49 -38.37
C VAL A 194 37.43 -2.24 -39.65
N SER A 195 36.51 -2.26 -40.60
CA SER A 195 36.76 -2.80 -41.93
C SER A 195 36.87 -1.68 -42.95
N LEU A 196 37.78 -1.88 -43.89
CA LEU A 196 38.09 -0.96 -44.98
C LEU A 196 37.96 -1.70 -46.30
N HIS A 197 37.30 -1.06 -47.26
CA HIS A 197 37.27 -1.53 -48.65
C HIS A 197 37.61 -0.38 -49.58
N SER A 198 38.39 -0.64 -50.63
CA SER A 198 38.71 0.36 -51.64
C SER A 198 38.61 -0.20 -53.04
N THR A 199 38.30 0.67 -54.00
CA THR A 199 38.31 0.32 -55.42
C THR A 199 39.71 0.15 -56.00
N LYS A 200 40.76 0.57 -55.28
CA LYS A 200 42.17 0.45 -55.69
C LYS A 200 43.04 0.06 -54.50
N ALA A 201 44.25 -0.40 -54.77
CA ALA A 201 45.25 -0.57 -53.72
C ALA A 201 45.64 0.80 -53.15
N LEU A 202 45.71 0.90 -51.82
CA LEU A 202 46.11 2.11 -51.10
C LEU A 202 47.16 1.72 -50.05
N GLU A 203 48.25 2.45 -50.01
CA GLU A 203 49.31 2.30 -49.00
C GLU A 203 49.13 3.39 -47.92
N ASP A 204 49.65 3.12 -46.72
CA ASP A 204 49.70 4.07 -45.61
C ASP A 204 48.32 4.64 -45.19
N VAL A 205 47.26 3.81 -45.20
CA VAL A 205 45.94 4.27 -44.77
C VAL A 205 45.91 4.42 -43.25
N VAL A 206 45.81 5.66 -42.77
CA VAL A 206 45.68 5.96 -41.34
C VAL A 206 44.24 5.73 -40.92
N VAL A 207 44.02 4.77 -40.02
CA VAL A 207 42.72 4.44 -39.45
C VAL A 207 42.74 4.74 -37.97
N GLY A 208 41.68 5.34 -37.44
CA GLY A 208 41.58 5.54 -36.00
C GLY A 208 40.15 5.67 -35.49
N VAL A 209 40.06 5.74 -34.17
CA VAL A 209 38.81 5.94 -33.43
C VAL A 209 39.02 7.11 -32.47
N ARG A 210 38.06 8.05 -32.46
CA ARG A 210 38.08 9.23 -31.58
C ARG A 210 36.73 9.44 -30.89
N VAL A 211 36.73 10.26 -29.84
CA VAL A 211 35.53 10.81 -29.18
C VAL A 211 35.66 12.32 -29.13
N GLY A 212 34.84 13.04 -29.89
CA GLY A 212 35.07 14.46 -30.14
C GLY A 212 36.47 14.68 -30.71
N GLU A 213 37.27 15.51 -30.05
CA GLU A 213 38.66 15.80 -30.44
C GLU A 213 39.69 14.79 -29.89
N TRP A 214 39.29 13.86 -29.02
CA TRP A 214 40.21 12.95 -28.35
C TRP A 214 40.44 11.68 -29.18
N LEU A 215 41.67 11.51 -29.67
CA LEU A 215 42.09 10.28 -30.35
C LEU A 215 42.25 9.14 -29.33
N LEU A 216 41.48 8.07 -29.48
CA LEU A 216 41.54 6.91 -28.60
C LEU A 216 42.57 5.89 -29.07
N ALA A 217 42.59 5.62 -30.36
CA ALA A 217 43.52 4.68 -30.99
C ALA A 217 43.66 5.00 -32.48
N SER A 218 44.85 4.75 -33.03
CA SER A 218 45.11 4.84 -34.47
C SER A 218 46.13 3.79 -34.91
N ARG A 219 46.04 3.37 -36.18
CA ARG A 219 46.96 2.44 -36.81
C ARG A 219 47.08 2.74 -38.30
N ILE A 220 48.24 2.46 -38.88
CA ILE A 220 48.45 2.46 -40.33
C ILE A 220 48.11 1.07 -40.88
N VAL A 221 47.34 1.03 -41.95
CA VAL A 221 46.87 -0.20 -42.61
C VAL A 221 47.15 -0.09 -44.10
N ASP A 222 47.79 -1.11 -44.67
CA ASP A 222 47.96 -1.20 -46.11
C ASP A 222 46.82 -1.99 -46.74
N LEU A 223 46.16 -1.40 -47.74
CA LEU A 223 45.10 -2.01 -48.54
C LEU A 223 45.68 -2.56 -49.84
N THR A 224 46.60 -3.52 -49.75
CA THR A 224 47.18 -4.17 -50.93
C THR A 224 46.18 -5.08 -51.67
N THR A 225 45.18 -5.61 -50.97
CA THR A 225 44.17 -6.56 -51.49
C THR A 225 42.76 -5.97 -51.61
N ALA A 226 42.63 -4.66 -51.85
CA ALA A 226 41.34 -3.92 -51.96
C ALA A 226 40.43 -3.98 -50.70
N SER A 227 40.83 -4.71 -49.67
CA SER A 227 40.12 -4.82 -48.39
C SER A 227 41.12 -5.11 -47.27
N ALA A 228 40.86 -4.56 -46.08
CA ALA A 228 41.59 -4.89 -44.86
C ALA A 228 40.67 -4.77 -43.64
N ARG A 229 41.07 -5.44 -42.56
CA ARG A 229 40.40 -5.35 -41.26
C ARG A 229 41.41 -4.96 -40.19
N ALA A 230 41.09 -3.89 -39.47
CA ALA A 230 41.80 -3.48 -38.27
C ALA A 230 40.93 -3.75 -37.04
N GLN A 231 41.58 -4.10 -35.94
CA GLN A 231 40.91 -4.27 -34.66
C GLN A 231 41.49 -3.25 -33.69
N PHE A 232 40.60 -2.49 -33.06
CA PHE A 232 40.93 -1.53 -32.04
C PHE A 232 40.36 -2.01 -30.71
N PHE A 233 41.19 -1.97 -29.69
CA PHE A 233 40.79 -2.27 -28.33
C PHE A 233 40.73 -0.95 -27.58
N VAL A 234 39.52 -0.52 -27.23
CA VAL A 234 39.34 0.65 -26.38
C VAL A 234 39.06 0.16 -24.98
N GLU A 235 39.88 0.56 -24.03
CA GLU A 235 39.67 0.17 -22.65
C GLU A 235 38.39 0.81 -22.12
N GLN A 236 37.58 0.03 -21.42
CA GLN A 236 36.29 0.49 -20.91
C GLN A 236 36.44 1.70 -19.97
N ARG A 237 37.55 1.79 -19.22
CA ARG A 237 37.83 2.92 -18.33
C ARG A 237 37.87 4.26 -19.06
N ILE A 238 38.35 4.28 -20.30
CA ILE A 238 38.44 5.50 -21.12
C ILE A 238 37.04 5.91 -21.58
N LEU A 239 36.25 4.94 -22.06
CA LEU A 239 34.89 5.17 -22.54
C LEU A 239 33.96 5.66 -21.42
N ALA A 240 34.12 5.10 -20.22
CA ALA A 240 33.34 5.53 -19.07
C ALA A 240 33.75 6.90 -18.54
N ALA A 241 35.04 7.26 -18.60
CA ALA A 241 35.49 8.62 -18.27
C ALA A 241 34.94 9.68 -19.24
N LEU A 242 34.62 9.27 -20.48
CA LEU A 242 34.05 10.13 -21.50
C LEU A 242 32.51 10.13 -21.52
N TRP A 243 31.88 9.23 -20.75
CA TRP A 243 30.42 9.11 -20.68
C TRP A 243 29.82 10.24 -19.84
N ARG A 244 28.86 10.98 -20.42
CA ARG A 244 28.26 12.18 -19.81
C ARG A 244 26.98 11.91 -19.02
N GLY A 245 26.58 10.64 -18.84
CA GLY A 245 25.43 10.24 -18.05
C GLY A 245 24.07 10.35 -18.77
N ASP A 246 24.06 10.83 -20.01
CA ASP A 246 22.93 10.94 -20.94
C ASP A 246 22.56 9.62 -21.64
N GLY A 247 23.25 8.52 -21.30
CA GLY A 247 22.86 7.16 -21.71
C GLY A 247 23.51 6.64 -23.00
N SER A 248 24.08 7.51 -23.84
CA SER A 248 24.84 7.08 -25.02
C SER A 248 26.18 7.82 -25.18
N LEU A 249 27.11 7.20 -25.90
CA LEU A 249 28.41 7.76 -26.24
C LEU A 249 28.63 7.58 -27.75
N THR A 250 28.92 8.66 -28.48
CA THR A 250 29.25 8.58 -29.90
C THR A 250 30.76 8.46 -30.10
N LEU A 251 31.22 7.32 -30.59
CA LEU A 251 32.56 7.17 -31.15
C LEU A 251 32.56 7.60 -32.63
N THR A 252 33.69 8.08 -33.13
CA THR A 252 33.88 8.34 -34.56
C THR A 252 35.06 7.54 -35.06
N GLY A 253 34.80 6.59 -35.96
CA GLY A 253 35.85 5.96 -36.74
C GLY A 253 36.23 6.88 -37.90
N TYR A 254 37.52 6.94 -38.24
CA TYR A 254 37.99 7.64 -39.43
C TYR A 254 39.05 6.83 -40.18
N ALA A 255 39.15 7.07 -41.48
CA ALA A 255 40.22 6.57 -42.32
C ALA A 255 40.69 7.64 -43.31
N LYS A 256 42.01 7.74 -43.50
CA LYS A 256 42.64 8.73 -44.38
C LYS A 256 43.73 8.11 -45.25
N ALA A 257 43.67 8.34 -46.55
CA ALA A 257 44.67 7.96 -47.53
C ALA A 257 44.94 9.13 -48.49
N GLY A 258 46.02 9.88 -48.27
CA GLY A 258 46.28 11.13 -49.00
C GLY A 258 45.19 12.18 -48.75
N LYS A 259 44.46 12.57 -49.81
CA LYS A 259 43.31 13.49 -49.73
C LYS A 259 41.99 12.79 -49.35
N LEU A 260 41.90 11.48 -49.64
CA LEU A 260 40.71 10.68 -49.38
C LEU A 260 40.52 10.54 -47.87
N TYR A 261 39.41 11.07 -47.35
CA TYR A 261 39.04 11.02 -45.94
C TYR A 261 37.60 10.54 -45.81
N VAL A 262 37.36 9.63 -44.88
CA VAL A 262 36.04 9.13 -44.51
C VAL A 262 35.94 9.04 -42.99
N GLU A 263 34.80 9.43 -42.45
CA GLU A 263 34.48 9.26 -41.04
C GLU A 263 33.07 8.71 -40.88
N THR A 264 32.86 7.93 -39.82
CA THR A 264 31.58 7.32 -39.53
C THR A 264 31.31 7.32 -38.03
N PRO A 265 30.14 7.83 -37.57
CA PRO A 265 29.77 7.80 -36.17
C PRO A 265 29.24 6.42 -35.77
N LEU A 266 29.61 5.96 -34.58
CA LEU A 266 29.07 4.79 -33.92
C LEU A 266 28.54 5.18 -32.56
N GLU A 267 27.23 5.20 -32.42
CA GLU A 267 26.59 5.35 -31.12
C GLU A 267 26.74 4.05 -30.33
N ILE A 268 27.13 4.19 -29.07
CA ILE A 268 27.23 3.10 -28.13
C ILE A 268 26.33 3.41 -26.94
N VAL A 269 25.49 2.44 -26.63
CA VAL A 269 24.65 2.46 -25.44
C VAL A 269 25.35 1.65 -24.37
N LEU A 270 25.72 2.35 -23.28
CA LEU A 270 26.27 1.72 -22.10
C LEU A 270 25.11 1.26 -21.23
N GLU A 271 25.05 -0.03 -20.93
CA GLU A 271 24.09 -0.53 -19.96
C GLU A 271 24.41 0.11 -18.59
N LYS A 272 23.43 0.81 -18.01
CA LYS A 272 23.57 1.30 -16.63
C LYS A 272 23.87 0.08 -15.75
N PRO A 273 24.97 0.07 -14.98
CA PRO A 273 25.27 -1.08 -14.12
C PRO A 273 24.10 -1.26 -13.15
N ASN A 274 23.45 -2.43 -13.23
CA ASN A 274 22.36 -2.79 -12.32
C ASN A 274 22.97 -3.20 -10.97
N VAL A 275 23.32 -2.20 -10.17
CA VAL A 275 23.90 -2.40 -8.84
C VAL A 275 22.80 -2.87 -7.90
N ARG A 276 22.97 -4.07 -7.35
CA ARG A 276 22.04 -4.67 -6.38
C ARG A 276 22.67 -4.61 -4.99
N LEU A 277 22.27 -3.62 -4.20
CA LEU A 277 22.52 -3.61 -2.76
C LEU A 277 21.27 -4.13 -2.05
N LEU A 278 21.44 -5.11 -1.18
CA LEU A 278 20.40 -5.54 -0.25
C LEU A 278 20.55 -4.73 1.02
N VAL A 279 19.47 -4.09 1.46
CA VAL A 279 19.43 -3.27 2.66
C VAL A 279 18.43 -3.89 3.64
N ASP A 280 18.97 -4.41 4.73
CA ASP A 280 18.20 -4.91 5.85
C ASP A 280 18.32 -3.92 7.01
N VAL A 281 17.21 -3.71 7.72
CA VAL A 281 17.12 -2.74 8.80
C VAL A 281 16.59 -3.47 10.02
N GLU A 282 17.40 -3.49 11.07
CA GLU A 282 17.01 -3.99 12.38
C GLU A 282 16.79 -2.80 13.30
N THR A 283 15.53 -2.62 13.72
CA THR A 283 15.17 -1.62 14.72
C THR A 283 14.94 -2.32 16.04
N SER A 284 15.76 -1.99 17.05
CA SER A 284 15.37 -2.21 18.44
C SER A 284 14.07 -1.41 18.73
N LYS A 285 13.30 -1.78 19.77
CA LYS A 285 12.06 -1.06 20.14
C LYS A 285 12.37 0.42 20.35
N LEU A 286 12.00 1.27 19.39
CA LEU A 286 12.20 2.71 19.49
C LEU A 286 11.25 3.29 20.54
N VAL A 287 11.76 4.13 21.42
CA VAL A 287 10.98 4.82 22.45
C VAL A 287 11.10 6.33 22.23
N ALA A 288 9.98 7.04 22.26
CA ALA A 288 10.01 8.47 22.01
C ALA A 288 10.80 9.23 23.08
N GLY A 289 11.64 10.18 22.66
CA GLY A 289 12.51 10.97 23.53
C GLY A 289 13.71 10.21 24.14
N VAL A 290 13.89 8.92 23.81
CA VAL A 290 15.01 8.10 24.29
C VAL A 290 15.96 7.79 23.12
N PRO A 291 17.27 8.02 23.28
CA PRO A 291 18.23 7.60 22.26
C PRO A 291 18.19 6.09 22.05
N SER A 292 17.97 5.69 20.80
CA SER A 292 17.76 4.29 20.39
C SER A 292 18.66 3.97 19.20
N THR A 293 19.21 2.75 19.12
CA THR A 293 20.10 2.36 18.03
C THR A 293 19.33 1.71 16.87
N VAL A 294 19.58 2.21 15.66
CA VAL A 294 19.16 1.62 14.38
C VAL A 294 20.36 0.94 13.73
N VAL A 295 20.19 -0.31 13.34
CA VAL A 295 21.22 -1.10 12.67
C VAL A 295 20.82 -1.28 11.21
N VAL A 296 21.68 -0.84 10.30
CA VAL A 296 21.51 -0.99 8.84
C VAL A 296 22.57 -1.95 8.33
N ARG A 297 22.13 -3.07 7.77
CA ARG A 297 23.00 -4.05 7.11
C ARG A 297 22.91 -3.89 5.60
N ILE A 298 24.05 -3.63 4.97
CA ILE A 298 24.19 -3.40 3.53
C ILE A 298 24.98 -4.57 2.95
N THR A 299 24.37 -5.34 2.06
CA THR A 299 25.02 -6.47 1.39
C THR A 299 25.19 -6.19 -0.09
N ASN A 300 26.40 -6.38 -0.61
CA ASN A 300 26.68 -6.22 -2.02
C ASN A 300 26.32 -7.50 -2.79
N ALA A 301 25.10 -7.55 -3.36
CA ALA A 301 24.64 -8.63 -4.22
C ALA A 301 25.08 -8.46 -5.69
N TRP A 302 25.91 -7.47 -5.99
CA TRP A 302 26.45 -7.22 -7.32
C TRP A 302 27.78 -7.96 -7.51
N THR A 303 28.14 -8.25 -8.77
CA THR A 303 29.34 -9.03 -9.12
C THR A 303 30.65 -8.25 -8.99
N LYS A 304 30.59 -6.94 -8.72
CA LYS A 304 31.75 -6.05 -8.58
C LYS A 304 31.75 -5.32 -7.24
N SER A 305 32.93 -4.87 -6.80
CA SER A 305 33.07 -4.04 -5.60
C SER A 305 32.35 -2.69 -5.74
N VAL A 306 31.86 -2.19 -4.61
CA VAL A 306 31.18 -0.90 -4.46
C VAL A 306 31.73 -0.18 -3.25
N VAL A 307 31.81 1.15 -3.31
CA VAL A 307 32.13 2.00 -2.18
C VAL A 307 30.83 2.59 -1.65
N VAL A 308 30.47 2.31 -0.40
CA VAL A 308 29.32 2.93 0.26
C VAL A 308 29.75 4.32 0.72
N LYS A 309 29.21 5.36 0.07
CA LYS A 309 29.53 6.76 0.42
C LYS A 309 28.96 7.12 1.77
N GLY A 310 27.70 6.77 1.97
CA GLY A 310 26.98 7.09 3.17
C GLY A 310 25.56 6.60 3.12
N VAL A 311 24.87 6.80 4.22
CA VAL A 311 23.50 6.35 4.43
C VAL A 311 22.72 7.50 5.05
N GLU A 312 21.50 7.68 4.58
CA GLU A 312 20.53 8.62 5.08
C GLU A 312 19.43 7.83 5.80
N LEU A 313 19.11 8.23 7.03
CA LEU A 313 17.90 7.78 7.74
C LEU A 313 16.90 8.92 7.74
N VAL A 314 15.67 8.63 7.33
CA VAL A 314 14.57 9.60 7.28
C VAL A 314 13.41 9.09 8.14
N PHE A 315 13.09 9.87 9.17
CA PHE A 315 11.96 9.68 10.07
C PHE A 315 11.00 10.86 9.93
N ASN A 316 9.87 10.69 9.23
CA ASN A 316 8.97 11.80 8.91
C ASN A 316 9.74 12.99 8.28
N GLU A 317 9.87 14.12 8.99
CA GLU A 317 10.60 15.33 8.56
C GLU A 317 12.08 15.35 9.00
N THR A 318 12.50 14.42 9.87
CA THR A 318 13.88 14.38 10.40
C THR A 318 14.76 13.58 9.45
N LYS A 319 15.89 14.16 9.02
CA LYS A 319 16.88 13.53 8.14
C LYS A 319 18.24 13.47 8.83
N LEU A 320 18.87 12.30 8.81
CA LEU A 320 20.18 12.07 9.39
C LEU A 320 21.08 11.42 8.34
N TRP A 321 22.11 12.14 7.88
CA TRP A 321 23.12 11.63 6.96
C TRP A 321 24.38 11.20 7.70
N PHE A 322 24.96 10.08 7.29
CA PHE A 322 26.24 9.60 7.81
C PHE A 322 27.13 9.09 6.70
N GLU A 323 28.35 9.63 6.68
CA GLU A 323 29.41 9.15 5.81
C GLU A 323 29.96 7.81 6.31
N VAL A 324 30.28 6.94 5.35
CA VAL A 324 30.76 5.58 5.59
C VAL A 324 32.12 5.40 4.94
N GLY A 325 32.23 5.61 3.62
CA GLY A 325 33.49 5.55 2.87
C GLY A 325 34.06 4.15 2.67
N GLU A 326 33.33 3.10 3.03
CA GLU A 326 33.83 1.71 3.04
C GLU A 326 33.65 1.01 1.69
N ARG A 327 34.64 0.20 1.32
CA ARG A 327 34.60 -0.64 0.12
C ARG A 327 34.05 -2.02 0.46
N LEU A 328 32.93 -2.38 -0.16
CA LEU A 328 32.33 -3.71 -0.12
C LEU A 328 32.77 -4.53 -1.34
N ALA A 329 33.39 -5.70 -1.12
CA ALA A 329 33.62 -6.66 -2.20
C ALA A 329 32.32 -7.41 -2.57
N THR A 330 32.39 -8.25 -3.59
CA THR A 330 31.26 -9.06 -4.06
C THR A 330 30.80 -10.02 -2.97
N LEU A 331 29.51 -10.03 -2.65
CA LEU A 331 28.87 -10.82 -1.58
C LEU A 331 29.28 -10.45 -0.14
N ASP A 332 30.09 -9.40 0.05
CA ASP A 332 30.38 -8.88 1.38
C ASP A 332 29.21 -8.08 1.95
N SER A 333 29.20 -7.96 3.28
CA SER A 333 28.23 -7.13 4.00
C SER A 333 28.91 -6.15 4.96
N LEU A 334 28.31 -4.97 5.08
CA LEU A 334 28.69 -3.91 6.01
C LEU A 334 27.52 -3.64 6.95
N THR A 335 27.81 -3.51 8.23
CA THR A 335 26.84 -3.10 9.23
C THR A 335 27.16 -1.68 9.68
N VAL A 336 26.15 -0.81 9.67
CA VAL A 336 26.25 0.56 10.15
C VAL A 336 25.23 0.76 11.27
N GLU A 337 25.70 1.24 12.41
CA GLU A 337 24.87 1.47 13.58
C GLU A 337 24.80 2.98 13.89
N ARG A 338 23.59 3.49 14.13
CA ARG A 338 23.40 4.89 14.52
C ARG A 338 22.36 5.05 15.62
N GLU A 339 22.72 5.88 16.59
CA GLU A 339 21.81 6.35 17.63
C GLU A 339 20.89 7.43 17.05
N VAL A 340 19.60 7.29 17.29
CA VAL A 340 18.56 8.21 16.83
C VAL A 340 17.63 8.55 17.99
N VAL A 341 17.18 9.80 18.05
CA VAL A 341 16.16 10.26 19.00
C VAL A 341 14.94 10.68 18.18
N VAL A 342 13.80 10.04 18.44
CA VAL A 342 12.54 10.37 17.77
C VAL A 342 11.57 10.90 18.81
N ASN A 343 10.94 12.06 18.56
CA ASN A 343 10.13 12.75 19.57
C ASN A 343 8.61 12.50 19.45
N LYS A 344 8.19 11.56 18.59
CA LYS A 344 6.77 11.31 18.31
C LYS A 344 6.46 9.83 18.46
N THR A 345 5.41 9.52 19.22
CA THR A 345 4.90 8.16 19.43
C THR A 345 4.00 7.70 18.28
N GLY A 346 3.78 6.38 18.18
CA GLY A 346 2.92 5.76 17.19
C GLY A 346 3.68 5.06 16.08
N THR A 347 2.98 4.67 15.01
CA THR A 347 3.58 3.98 13.86
C THR A 347 4.07 5.00 12.85
N THR A 348 5.33 4.89 12.42
CA THR A 348 5.94 5.72 11.39
C THR A 348 6.70 4.86 10.38
N THR A 349 7.04 5.42 9.23
CA THR A 349 7.87 4.76 8.22
C THR A 349 9.29 5.31 8.33
N LEU A 350 10.25 4.41 8.55
CA LEU A 350 11.67 4.67 8.42
C LEU A 350 12.08 4.42 6.96
N GLU A 351 12.54 5.47 6.30
CA GLU A 351 13.18 5.37 4.98
C GLU A 351 14.71 5.39 5.17
N VAL A 352 15.38 4.37 4.64
CA VAL A 352 16.83 4.21 4.65
C VAL A 352 17.31 4.35 3.22
N ARG A 353 18.12 5.38 2.94
CA ARG A 353 18.73 5.59 1.61
C ARG A 353 20.23 5.37 1.70
N VAL A 354 20.74 4.35 1.02
CA VAL A 354 22.16 4.00 0.96
C VAL A 354 22.74 4.51 -0.34
N CYS A 355 23.65 5.48 -0.29
CA CYS A 355 24.31 6.00 -1.49
C CYS A 355 25.70 5.38 -1.67
N TYR A 356 26.03 5.07 -2.91
CA TYR A 356 27.22 4.32 -3.26
C TYR A 356 27.92 4.91 -4.49
N VAL A 357 29.17 4.49 -4.67
CA VAL A 357 29.92 4.59 -5.92
C VAL A 357 30.33 3.18 -6.32
N ALA A 358 29.79 2.73 -7.43
CA ALA A 358 30.28 1.56 -8.14
C ALA A 358 31.48 1.97 -9.00
N GLY A 359 32.28 0.97 -9.43
CA GLY A 359 33.39 1.22 -10.35
C GLY A 359 33.02 2.17 -11.51
N LEU A 360 34.03 2.84 -12.07
CA LEU A 360 33.89 3.87 -13.11
C LEU A 360 33.13 5.15 -12.67
N GLY A 361 33.01 5.41 -11.36
CA GLY A 361 32.43 6.65 -10.85
C GLY A 361 30.90 6.69 -10.92
N VAL A 362 30.25 5.56 -11.25
CA VAL A 362 28.78 5.48 -11.25
C VAL A 362 28.29 5.58 -9.81
N SER A 363 27.60 6.67 -9.52
CA SER A 363 26.97 6.88 -8.21
C SER A 363 25.46 6.71 -8.29
N GLY A 364 24.88 6.15 -7.25
CA GLY A 364 23.44 6.04 -7.10
C GLY A 364 23.07 5.87 -5.63
N CYS A 365 21.77 5.76 -5.35
CA CYS A 365 21.28 5.42 -4.03
C CYS A 365 20.23 4.30 -4.12
N VAL A 366 20.20 3.42 -3.13
CA VAL A 366 19.17 2.39 -2.94
C VAL A 366 18.33 2.76 -1.74
N GLU A 367 17.01 2.62 -1.85
CA GLU A 367 16.07 2.98 -0.79
C GLU A 367 15.37 1.74 -0.23
N LYS A 368 15.18 1.73 1.09
CA LYS A 368 14.41 0.73 1.82
C LYS A 368 13.47 1.44 2.78
N ARG A 369 12.18 1.07 2.74
CA ARG A 369 11.17 1.57 3.68
C ARG A 369 10.74 0.46 4.63
N VAL A 370 10.70 0.76 5.92
CA VAL A 370 10.28 -0.16 6.98
C VAL A 370 9.32 0.57 7.91
N ASN A 371 8.21 -0.09 8.27
CA ASN A 371 7.30 0.45 9.27
C ASN A 371 7.84 0.16 10.67
N VAL A 372 7.90 1.18 11.51
CA VAL A 372 8.45 1.09 12.86
C VAL A 372 7.43 1.63 13.85
N GLU A 373 7.24 0.90 14.95
CA GLU A 373 6.39 1.31 16.06
C GLU A 373 7.24 2.01 17.13
N ILE A 374 6.88 3.25 17.45
CA ILE A 374 7.56 4.06 18.46
C ILE A 374 6.70 4.07 19.72
N ALA A 375 7.20 3.43 20.77
CA ALA A 375 6.53 3.33 22.05
C ALA A 375 6.60 4.65 22.84
N SER A 376 5.62 4.88 23.70
CA SER A 376 5.64 6.00 24.65
C SER A 376 6.70 5.77 25.74
N PRO A 377 7.42 6.83 26.17
CA PRO A 377 8.33 6.73 27.30
C PRO A 377 7.58 6.63 28.65
N LEU A 378 6.28 6.89 28.69
CA LEU A 378 5.45 6.78 29.89
C LEU A 378 4.65 5.48 29.92
N LYS A 379 4.60 4.84 31.09
CA LYS A 379 3.82 3.62 31.31
C LYS A 379 3.15 3.62 32.68
N ILE A 380 1.84 3.35 32.72
CA ILE A 380 1.17 3.03 33.98
C ILE A 380 1.35 1.52 34.22
N LEU A 381 2.02 1.18 35.32
CA LEU A 381 2.31 -0.20 35.71
C LEU A 381 1.13 -0.85 36.42
N SER A 382 0.48 -0.12 37.34
CA SER A 382 -0.68 -0.62 38.09
C SER A 382 -1.64 0.49 38.51
N LEU A 383 -2.89 0.10 38.72
CA LEU A 383 -3.97 0.94 39.25
C LEU A 383 -4.82 0.09 40.20
N GLU A 384 -4.82 0.45 41.49
CA GLU A 384 -5.41 -0.37 42.56
C GLU A 384 -6.22 0.48 43.56
N PRO A 385 -7.47 0.11 43.89
CA PRO A 385 -8.27 -0.90 43.20
C PRO A 385 -8.78 -0.40 41.84
N SER A 386 -9.02 -1.30 40.90
CA SER A 386 -9.63 -0.98 39.59
C SER A 386 -11.14 -0.72 39.67
N ILE A 387 -11.78 -1.07 40.79
CA ILE A 387 -13.17 -0.75 41.13
C ILE A 387 -13.17 -0.08 42.51
N VAL A 388 -13.71 1.13 42.61
CA VAL A 388 -13.61 1.98 43.80
C VAL A 388 -14.95 2.67 44.08
N GLU A 389 -15.33 2.83 45.34
CA GLU A 389 -16.46 3.69 45.69
C GLU A 389 -16.07 5.16 45.51
N ALA A 390 -17.04 6.02 45.17
CA ALA A 390 -16.80 7.47 45.07
C ALA A 390 -16.15 8.01 46.35
N ASN A 391 -15.16 8.90 46.19
CA ASN A 391 -14.38 9.51 47.28
C ASN A 391 -13.51 8.54 48.10
N LYS A 392 -13.21 7.33 47.60
CA LYS A 392 -12.17 6.46 48.19
C LYS A 392 -10.82 6.62 47.49
N THR A 393 -9.76 6.16 48.15
CA THR A 393 -8.39 6.26 47.66
C THR A 393 -8.09 5.21 46.59
N ILE A 394 -7.42 5.62 45.53
CA ILE A 394 -6.79 4.78 44.50
C ILE A 394 -5.27 4.98 44.57
N ARG A 395 -4.53 3.94 44.19
CA ARG A 395 -3.08 3.94 44.07
C ARG A 395 -2.72 3.72 42.61
N VAL A 396 -1.89 4.60 42.05
CA VAL A 396 -1.43 4.54 40.66
C VAL A 396 0.09 4.50 40.62
N THR A 397 0.65 3.46 40.01
CA THR A 397 2.11 3.30 39.85
C THR A 397 2.49 3.61 38.41
N VAL A 398 3.41 4.55 38.21
CA VAL A 398 3.86 5.03 36.90
C VAL A 398 5.37 4.82 36.75
N LEU A 399 5.80 4.41 35.57
CA LEU A 399 7.20 4.37 35.15
C LEU A 399 7.40 5.33 33.98
N SER A 400 8.45 6.15 34.05
CA SER A 400 8.91 6.98 32.94
C SER A 400 10.31 6.56 32.52
N LEU A 401 10.56 6.46 31.21
CA LEU A 401 11.88 6.15 30.64
C LEU A 401 12.75 7.42 30.42
N ILE A 402 12.17 8.59 30.64
CA ILE A 402 12.80 9.92 30.63
C ILE A 402 12.45 10.67 31.93
N ASP A 403 13.21 11.72 32.28
CA ASP A 403 12.80 12.60 33.37
C ASP A 403 11.60 13.45 32.92
N SER A 404 10.57 13.53 33.76
CA SER A 404 9.44 14.44 33.59
C SER A 404 9.19 15.21 34.87
N HIS A 405 9.19 16.53 34.76
CA HIS A 405 9.07 17.44 35.89
C HIS A 405 7.63 17.95 36.09
N ASN A 406 6.75 17.75 35.12
CA ASN A 406 5.40 18.28 35.18
C ASN A 406 4.38 17.34 34.53
N ALA A 407 4.33 16.11 35.01
CA ALA A 407 3.34 15.16 34.57
C ALA A 407 1.96 15.39 35.23
N THR A 408 0.91 15.10 34.46
CA THR A 408 -0.49 15.24 34.85
C THR A 408 -1.21 13.91 34.69
N LEU A 409 -1.80 13.42 35.79
CA LEU A 409 -2.65 12.23 35.77
C LEU A 409 -4.10 12.64 35.47
N LEU A 410 -4.68 12.03 34.44
CA LEU A 410 -6.00 12.35 33.90
C LEU A 410 -6.91 11.12 33.90
N ALA A 411 -8.19 11.32 34.19
CA ALA A 411 -9.26 10.35 34.01
C ALA A 411 -10.20 10.81 32.88
N TYR A 412 -10.34 9.98 31.84
CA TYR A 412 -11.22 10.24 30.70
C TYR A 412 -12.52 9.44 30.87
N PRO A 413 -13.70 10.08 30.90
CA PRO A 413 -14.97 9.36 30.95
C PRO A 413 -15.15 8.45 29.73
N ALA A 414 -15.54 7.20 29.92
CA ALA A 414 -15.70 6.22 28.83
C ALA A 414 -16.78 6.62 27.81
N GLY A 415 -17.79 7.40 28.23
CA GLY A 415 -18.87 7.92 27.37
C GLY A 415 -18.50 9.14 26.52
N GLY A 416 -17.26 9.63 26.58
CA GLY A 416 -16.84 10.87 25.94
C GLY A 416 -17.15 12.10 26.82
N GLY A 417 -16.14 12.92 27.06
CA GLY A 417 -16.23 14.09 27.94
C GLY A 417 -14.87 14.74 28.13
N LYS A 418 -14.83 15.90 28.80
CA LYS A 418 -13.56 16.57 29.13
C LYS A 418 -12.77 15.71 30.14
N PRO A 419 -11.44 15.58 30.01
CA PRO A 419 -10.63 14.85 30.97
C PRO A 419 -10.69 15.51 32.34
N ILE A 420 -10.79 14.69 33.39
CA ILE A 420 -10.78 15.12 34.78
C ILE A 420 -9.36 14.97 35.32
N VAL A 421 -8.83 16.02 35.92
CA VAL A 421 -7.49 16.03 36.50
C VAL A 421 -7.51 15.33 37.85
N LEU A 422 -6.75 14.25 37.97
CA LEU A 422 -6.57 13.53 39.23
C LEU A 422 -5.39 14.08 40.03
N ALA A 423 -4.29 14.42 39.34
CA ALA A 423 -3.09 15.02 39.92
C ALA A 423 -2.32 15.83 38.87
N LYS A 424 -1.58 16.85 39.29
CA LYS A 424 -0.77 17.75 38.45
C LYS A 424 0.60 18.02 39.09
N GLY A 425 1.57 18.39 38.27
CA GLY A 425 2.92 18.75 38.74
C GLY A 425 3.67 17.55 39.33
N LEU A 426 3.44 16.36 38.79
CA LEU A 426 4.09 15.15 39.25
C LEU A 426 5.52 15.08 38.70
N TYR A 427 6.47 14.80 39.58
CA TYR A 427 7.85 14.49 39.20
C TYR A 427 8.01 12.98 39.00
N LEU A 428 8.44 12.58 37.80
CA LEU A 428 8.73 11.21 37.43
C LEU A 428 10.22 11.10 37.10
N GLY A 429 10.99 10.46 37.99
CA GLY A 429 12.40 10.18 37.74
C GLY A 429 12.59 9.09 36.70
N ARG A 430 13.61 9.24 35.86
CA ARG A 430 13.97 8.27 34.83
C ARG A 430 14.20 6.87 35.40
N ASN A 431 13.48 5.88 34.85
CA ASN A 431 13.52 4.47 35.22
C ASN A 431 13.20 4.17 36.70
N ILE A 432 12.56 5.10 37.41
CA ILE A 432 12.17 4.93 38.81
C ILE A 432 10.64 4.87 38.87
N PRO A 433 10.03 3.73 39.27
CA PRO A 433 8.59 3.66 39.49
C PRO A 433 8.15 4.63 40.58
N ALA A 434 7.20 5.51 40.28
CA ALA A 434 6.58 6.42 41.22
C ALA A 434 5.16 5.99 41.53
N THR A 435 4.80 5.94 42.81
CA THR A 435 3.48 5.52 43.28
C THR A 435 2.74 6.71 43.90
N PHE A 436 1.52 6.97 43.42
CA PHE A 436 0.69 8.08 43.88
C PHE A 436 -0.59 7.54 44.52
N GLU A 437 -0.88 7.99 45.73
CA GLU A 437 -2.15 7.74 46.41
C GLU A 437 -3.07 8.96 46.28
N LEU A 438 -4.24 8.75 45.69
CA LEU A 438 -5.14 9.82 45.25
C LEU A 438 -6.57 9.48 45.65
N VAL A 439 -7.33 10.47 46.11
CA VAL A 439 -8.76 10.29 46.38
C VAL A 439 -9.55 10.44 45.07
N ALA A 440 -10.26 9.39 44.65
CA ALA A 440 -11.08 9.40 43.44
C ALA A 440 -12.34 10.25 43.66
N ARG A 441 -12.21 11.57 43.51
CA ARG A 441 -13.32 12.54 43.49
C ARG A 441 -14.01 12.55 42.12
N LEU A 442 -14.43 11.37 41.68
CA LEU A 442 -15.07 11.13 40.39
C LEU A 442 -16.52 10.75 40.63
N GLU A 443 -17.40 11.16 39.71
CA GLU A 443 -18.78 10.68 39.70
C GLU A 443 -18.82 9.18 39.36
N PRO A 444 -19.83 8.42 39.83
CA PRO A 444 -20.00 7.01 39.46
C PRO A 444 -20.00 6.81 37.94
N GLY A 445 -19.18 5.87 37.44
CA GLY A 445 -18.98 5.66 36.02
C GLY A 445 -17.68 4.91 35.67
N GLU A 446 -17.44 4.71 34.38
CA GLU A 446 -16.20 4.09 33.87
C GLU A 446 -15.25 5.15 33.30
N TYR A 447 -13.97 5.02 33.63
CA TYR A 447 -12.92 5.96 33.27
C TYR A 447 -11.68 5.25 32.71
N LEU A 448 -11.00 5.91 31.78
CA LEU A 448 -9.65 5.56 31.34
C LEU A 448 -8.65 6.51 32.00
N VAL A 449 -7.78 5.96 32.84
CA VAL A 449 -6.72 6.70 33.51
C VAL A 449 -5.47 6.68 32.64
N LYS A 450 -4.93 7.86 32.37
CA LYS A 450 -3.69 8.09 31.62
C LYS A 450 -2.83 9.10 32.34
N ILE A 451 -1.52 9.07 32.10
CA ILE A 451 -0.61 10.16 32.46
C ILE A 451 -0.12 10.84 31.19
N VAL A 452 -0.03 12.16 31.24
CA VAL A 452 0.50 13.01 30.17
C VAL A 452 1.58 13.90 30.75
N ASP A 453 2.75 13.98 30.11
CA ASP A 453 3.85 14.85 30.54
C ASP A 453 3.88 16.20 29.83
N GLU A 454 4.86 17.03 30.20
CA GLU A 454 5.09 18.35 29.59
C GLU A 454 5.47 18.29 28.11
N HIS A 455 5.97 17.16 27.61
CA HIS A 455 6.32 16.94 26.22
C HIS A 455 5.12 16.43 25.39
N GLY A 456 3.99 16.16 26.04
CA GLY A 456 2.77 15.63 25.41
C GLY A 456 2.81 14.12 25.17
N TYR A 457 3.73 13.38 25.78
CA TYR A 457 3.71 11.92 25.76
C TYR A 457 2.56 11.40 26.60
N GLU A 458 1.81 10.41 26.10
CA GLU A 458 0.73 9.76 26.83
C GLU A 458 1.09 8.31 27.18
N SER A 459 0.70 7.84 28.38
CA SER A 459 0.86 6.44 28.75
C SER A 459 -0.19 5.51 28.14
N ASN A 460 0.01 4.21 28.30
CA ASN A 460 -1.08 3.23 28.16
C ASN A 460 -2.24 3.57 29.12
N PRO A 461 -3.50 3.48 28.67
CA PRO A 461 -4.66 3.70 29.53
C PRO A 461 -4.94 2.48 30.40
N LEU A 462 -5.30 2.69 31.67
CA LEU A 462 -5.88 1.67 32.55
C LEU A 462 -7.33 2.00 32.90
N ARG A 463 -8.17 0.98 33.08
CA ARG A 463 -9.61 1.17 33.38
C ARG A 463 -9.83 1.32 34.88
N LEU A 464 -10.65 2.30 35.26
CA LEU A 464 -11.14 2.54 36.61
C LEU A 464 -12.67 2.60 36.60
N LYS A 465 -13.33 1.86 37.48
CA LYS A 465 -14.79 1.90 37.67
C LYS A 465 -15.13 2.50 39.03
N VAL A 466 -15.93 3.57 39.03
CA VAL A 466 -16.38 4.26 40.23
C VAL A 466 -17.82 3.90 40.52
N VAL A 467 -18.12 3.44 41.73
CA VAL A 467 -19.47 3.02 42.17
C VAL A 467 -20.02 3.93 43.27
N GLU A 468 -21.34 3.98 43.43
CA GLU A 468 -21.99 4.73 44.50
C GLU A 468 -21.62 4.21 45.90
N SER A 469 -21.40 5.12 46.85
CA SER A 469 -21.16 4.79 48.26
C SER A 469 -22.45 4.34 48.94
N LYS A 470 -22.49 3.13 49.53
CA LYS A 470 -23.66 2.67 50.32
C LYS A 470 -23.72 3.39 51.68
N PRO A 471 -24.88 3.92 52.12
CA PRO A 471 -25.01 4.50 53.45
C PRO A 471 -25.05 3.43 54.54
N THR A 472 -24.07 3.46 55.46
CA THR A 472 -23.89 2.54 56.58
C THR A 472 -24.61 3.02 57.86
N GLY A 473 -25.88 2.69 58.03
CA GLY A 473 -26.58 2.83 59.32
C GLY A 473 -27.47 1.62 59.60
N GLU A 474 -27.17 0.85 60.65
CA GLU A 474 -28.06 -0.21 61.15
C GLU A 474 -29.28 0.41 61.85
N TYR A 475 -30.49 0.03 61.42
CA TYR A 475 -31.75 0.42 62.06
C TYR A 475 -32.27 -0.71 62.96
N ARG A 476 -32.81 -0.38 64.14
CA ARG A 476 -33.52 -1.34 65.02
C ARG A 476 -35.03 -1.19 64.82
N ILE A 477 -35.72 -2.29 64.57
CA ILE A 477 -37.18 -2.35 64.41
C ILE A 477 -37.76 -3.29 65.46
N ALA A 478 -38.71 -2.82 66.25
CA ALA A 478 -39.49 -3.62 67.19
C ALA A 478 -40.97 -3.62 66.77
N VAL A 479 -41.57 -4.80 66.66
CA VAL A 479 -42.99 -4.98 66.30
C VAL A 479 -43.71 -5.59 67.50
N ILE A 480 -44.77 -4.92 67.95
CA ILE A 480 -45.54 -5.27 69.14
C ILE A 480 -47.01 -5.40 68.71
N PRO A 481 -47.57 -6.62 68.62
CA PRO A 481 -48.99 -6.80 68.39
C PRO A 481 -49.76 -6.26 69.60
N LEU A 482 -50.75 -5.39 69.37
CA LEU A 482 -51.56 -4.83 70.47
C LEU A 482 -52.69 -5.76 70.89
N GLN A 483 -52.99 -6.77 70.07
CA GLN A 483 -54.02 -7.78 70.30
C GLN A 483 -53.47 -9.16 69.95
N THR A 484 -53.70 -10.14 70.82
CA THR A 484 -53.37 -11.56 70.59
C THR A 484 -54.59 -12.39 70.20
N SER A 485 -55.79 -11.87 70.44
CA SER A 485 -57.06 -12.43 69.97
C SER A 485 -57.95 -11.34 69.32
N ALA A 486 -58.77 -11.72 68.35
CA ALA A 486 -59.71 -10.84 67.66
C ALA A 486 -60.97 -11.59 67.24
N VAL A 487 -62.09 -10.89 67.06
CA VAL A 487 -63.31 -11.49 66.51
C VAL A 487 -63.29 -11.43 64.97
N THR A 488 -63.92 -12.39 64.30
CA THR A 488 -64.01 -12.41 62.82
C THR A 488 -64.45 -11.04 62.26
N GLY A 489 -63.61 -10.44 61.40
CA GLY A 489 -63.88 -9.16 60.73
C GLY A 489 -63.57 -7.89 61.54
N GLU A 490 -63.04 -8.01 62.76
CA GLU A 490 -62.63 -6.88 63.60
C GLU A 490 -61.37 -6.18 63.07
N ILE A 491 -61.13 -4.92 63.48
CA ILE A 491 -59.91 -4.19 63.15
C ILE A 491 -58.83 -4.55 64.18
N VAL A 492 -57.69 -5.02 63.67
CA VAL A 492 -56.51 -5.40 64.44
C VAL A 492 -55.42 -4.35 64.28
N GLU A 493 -54.77 -4.01 65.39
CA GLU A 493 -53.73 -2.98 65.44
C GLU A 493 -52.37 -3.59 65.84
N VAL A 494 -51.31 -3.19 65.14
CA VAL A 494 -49.93 -3.60 65.41
C VAL A 494 -49.05 -2.37 65.53
N ARG A 495 -48.33 -2.22 66.63
CA ARG A 495 -47.42 -1.10 66.87
C ARG A 495 -46.01 -1.45 66.41
N VAL A 496 -45.35 -0.54 65.70
CA VAL A 496 -43.99 -0.69 65.16
C VAL A 496 -43.13 0.49 65.58
N ALA A 497 -42.03 0.24 66.30
CA ALA A 497 -41.05 1.26 66.68
C ALA A 497 -39.76 1.12 65.85
N ILE A 498 -39.29 2.22 65.27
CA ILE A 498 -38.10 2.34 64.43
C ILE A 498 -37.12 3.31 65.07
N SER A 499 -35.89 2.86 65.34
CA SER A 499 -34.83 3.69 65.91
C SER A 499 -33.56 3.63 65.04
N PRO A 500 -33.04 4.78 64.57
CA PRO A 500 -33.57 6.15 64.73
C PRO A 500 -34.85 6.42 63.88
N PRO A 501 -35.66 7.46 64.21
CA PRO A 501 -36.91 7.77 63.50
C PRO A 501 -36.71 8.06 62.01
N ARG A 502 -37.45 7.36 61.16
CA ARG A 502 -37.38 7.47 59.69
C ARG A 502 -38.73 7.10 59.08
N ASN A 503 -39.04 7.70 57.92
CA ASN A 503 -40.16 7.28 57.09
C ASN A 503 -39.98 5.82 56.66
N ALA A 504 -41.03 5.02 56.85
CA ALA A 504 -41.04 3.61 56.54
C ALA A 504 -42.26 3.24 55.70
N THR A 505 -42.11 2.20 54.89
CA THR A 505 -43.23 1.58 54.17
C THR A 505 -43.49 0.19 54.73
N PHE A 506 -44.77 -0.20 54.81
CA PHE A 506 -45.21 -1.41 55.48
C PHE A 506 -45.90 -2.36 54.50
N LYS A 507 -45.57 -3.65 54.57
CA LYS A 507 -46.26 -4.71 53.83
C LYS A 507 -46.63 -5.82 54.83
N LEU A 508 -47.90 -6.18 54.89
CA LEU A 508 -48.40 -7.26 55.73
C LEU A 508 -48.64 -8.52 54.89
N TYR A 509 -48.21 -9.67 55.41
CA TYR A 509 -48.45 -10.97 54.82
C TYR A 509 -49.05 -11.92 55.85
N ARG A 510 -49.92 -12.83 55.42
CA ARG A 510 -50.47 -13.92 56.21
C ARG A 510 -49.98 -15.26 55.66
N LEU A 511 -49.62 -16.18 56.54
CA LEU A 511 -49.25 -17.53 56.15
C LEU A 511 -50.53 -18.33 55.83
N VAL A 512 -50.56 -18.92 54.63
CA VAL A 512 -51.61 -19.85 54.21
C VAL A 512 -50.99 -21.24 54.09
N GLU A 513 -51.44 -22.16 54.94
CA GLU A 513 -50.93 -23.53 55.02
C GLU A 513 -51.75 -24.47 54.13
N MET A 514 -51.34 -24.72 52.87
CA MET A 514 -51.82 -25.84 52.04
C MET A 514 -50.89 -26.13 50.86
N PRO A 515 -50.77 -27.39 50.42
CA PRO A 515 -49.69 -28.35 50.76
C PRO A 515 -48.24 -27.81 50.77
N LYS A 516 -47.99 -26.56 50.37
CA LYS A 516 -46.76 -25.81 50.62
C LYS A 516 -47.12 -24.48 51.29
N PRO A 517 -46.56 -24.15 52.46
CA PRO A 517 -46.85 -22.89 53.14
C PRO A 517 -46.43 -21.69 52.26
N GLN A 518 -47.35 -20.74 52.04
CA GLN A 518 -47.10 -19.53 51.25
C GLN A 518 -47.54 -18.27 52.00
N TRP A 519 -46.75 -17.20 51.86
CA TRP A 519 -47.07 -15.87 52.39
C TRP A 519 -47.95 -15.11 51.40
N VAL A 520 -49.21 -14.87 51.77
CA VAL A 520 -50.17 -14.10 50.96
C VAL A 520 -50.24 -12.67 51.48
N ARG A 521 -50.11 -11.68 50.59
CA ARG A 521 -50.16 -10.26 50.97
C ARG A 521 -51.57 -9.88 51.42
N GLU A 522 -51.68 -9.29 52.61
CA GLU A 522 -52.92 -8.79 53.19
C GLU A 522 -53.04 -7.27 53.01
N HIS A 523 -54.28 -6.78 53.00
CA HIS A 523 -54.56 -5.37 52.83
C HIS A 523 -54.43 -4.62 54.17
N ILE A 524 -53.55 -3.64 54.23
CA ILE A 524 -53.44 -2.69 55.35
C ILE A 524 -54.50 -1.61 55.16
N LEU A 525 -55.36 -1.41 56.16
CA LEU A 525 -56.41 -0.39 56.12
C LEU A 525 -55.84 1.01 56.27
N GLU A 526 -54.93 1.18 57.24
CA GLU A 526 -54.37 2.48 57.60
C GLU A 526 -53.01 2.28 58.30
N VAL A 527 -52.11 3.24 58.13
CA VAL A 527 -50.88 3.36 58.93
C VAL A 527 -50.86 4.76 59.53
N VAL A 528 -50.85 4.85 60.86
CA VAL A 528 -50.85 6.13 61.60
C VAL A 528 -49.55 6.24 62.38
N GLU A 529 -48.86 7.38 62.27
CA GLU A 529 -47.71 7.67 63.14
C GLU A 529 -48.23 8.21 64.48
N GLU A 530 -47.99 7.48 65.58
CA GLU A 530 -48.40 7.89 66.93
C GLU A 530 -47.41 8.88 67.56
N SER A 531 -46.11 8.67 67.31
CA SER A 531 -45.01 9.52 67.79
C SER A 531 -43.78 9.30 66.91
N SER A 532 -42.80 10.22 66.95
CA SER A 532 -41.61 10.19 66.09
C SER A 532 -40.95 8.79 66.02
N GLY A 533 -41.15 8.08 64.91
CA GLY A 533 -40.59 6.74 64.68
C GLY A 533 -41.41 5.57 65.24
N THR A 534 -42.65 5.80 65.72
CA THR A 534 -43.59 4.76 66.14
C THR A 534 -44.86 4.81 65.31
N TYR A 535 -45.16 3.71 64.61
CA TYR A 535 -46.28 3.57 63.68
C TYR A 535 -47.29 2.53 64.19
N VAL A 536 -48.58 2.76 63.97
CA VAL A 536 -49.65 1.79 64.18
C VAL A 536 -50.19 1.36 62.82
N VAL A 537 -50.07 0.06 62.54
CA VAL A 537 -50.56 -0.58 61.32
C VAL A 537 -51.90 -1.25 61.64
N ARG A 538 -52.96 -0.82 60.96
CA ARG A 538 -54.32 -1.35 61.12
C ARG A 538 -54.69 -2.26 59.96
N TYR A 539 -55.23 -3.43 60.24
CA TYR A 539 -55.75 -4.35 59.23
C TYR A 539 -57.00 -5.08 59.73
N ARG A 540 -57.71 -5.80 58.86
CA ARG A 540 -58.94 -6.51 59.24
C ARG A 540 -58.66 -7.99 59.53
N ALA A 541 -59.19 -8.51 60.64
CA ALA A 541 -59.11 -9.92 60.98
C ALA A 541 -59.86 -10.80 59.95
N PRO A 542 -59.37 -12.01 59.65
CA PRO A 542 -60.02 -12.97 58.75
C PRO A 542 -61.49 -13.24 59.12
N SER A 543 -62.30 -13.54 58.10
CA SER A 543 -63.73 -13.86 58.27
C SER A 543 -64.00 -15.27 58.82
N ARG A 544 -62.97 -16.13 58.90
CA ARG A 544 -63.07 -17.48 59.46
C ARG A 544 -62.32 -17.57 60.78
N PRO A 545 -62.89 -18.20 61.81
CA PRO A 545 -62.20 -18.40 63.08
C PRO A 545 -61.01 -19.36 62.91
N GLY A 546 -59.99 -19.20 63.74
CA GLY A 546 -58.75 -19.99 63.72
C GLY A 546 -57.52 -19.16 64.09
N THR A 547 -56.38 -19.82 64.24
CA THR A 547 -55.10 -19.17 64.52
C THR A 547 -54.40 -18.82 63.21
N TYR A 548 -53.92 -17.57 63.08
CA TYR A 548 -53.26 -17.08 61.86
C TYR A 548 -51.90 -16.49 62.18
N THR A 549 -50.88 -16.87 61.40
CA THR A 549 -49.53 -16.32 61.49
C THR A 549 -49.34 -15.21 60.46
N TYR A 550 -48.85 -14.06 60.91
CA TYR A 550 -48.58 -12.89 60.09
C TYR A 550 -47.09 -12.57 60.05
N LYS A 551 -46.66 -11.97 58.95
CA LYS A 551 -45.34 -11.40 58.73
C LYS A 551 -45.49 -9.95 58.29
N LEU A 552 -44.96 -9.02 59.08
CA LEU A 552 -44.88 -7.61 58.75
C LEU A 552 -43.48 -7.29 58.24
N VAL A 553 -43.40 -6.77 57.01
CA VAL A 553 -42.17 -6.29 56.39
C VAL A 553 -42.16 -4.77 56.45
N VAL A 554 -41.10 -4.22 57.04
CA VAL A 554 -40.89 -2.78 57.19
C VAL A 554 -39.69 -2.40 56.34
N ALA A 555 -39.87 -1.48 55.40
CA ALA A 555 -38.80 -1.01 54.52
C ALA A 555 -38.44 0.44 54.84
N VAL A 556 -37.19 0.68 55.21
CA VAL A 556 -36.62 2.01 55.50
C VAL A 556 -35.50 2.26 54.50
N ASN A 557 -35.65 3.29 53.65
CA ASN A 557 -34.67 3.64 52.61
C ASN A 557 -34.17 2.44 51.76
N GLY A 558 -35.07 1.52 51.43
CA GLY A 558 -34.78 0.33 50.61
C GLY A 558 -34.21 -0.88 51.36
N VAL A 559 -33.97 -0.76 52.67
CA VAL A 559 -33.59 -1.91 53.53
C VAL A 559 -34.84 -2.50 54.16
N GLU A 560 -35.12 -3.77 53.87
CA GLU A 560 -36.28 -4.49 54.43
C GLU A 560 -35.89 -5.27 55.69
N LYS A 561 -36.74 -5.22 56.70
CA LYS A 561 -36.68 -6.04 57.93
C LYS A 561 -38.05 -6.66 58.17
N GLU A 562 -38.04 -7.88 58.69
CA GLU A 562 -39.25 -8.68 58.87
C GLU A 562 -39.48 -9.01 60.35
N ALA A 563 -40.74 -8.99 60.78
CA ALA A 563 -41.18 -9.49 62.08
C ALA A 563 -42.42 -10.37 61.91
N GLN A 564 -42.54 -11.41 62.74
CA GLN A 564 -43.67 -12.35 62.70
C GLN A 564 -44.45 -12.34 64.01
N PHE A 565 -45.77 -12.51 63.92
CA PHE A 565 -46.66 -12.59 65.07
C PHE A 565 -47.89 -13.44 64.75
N THR A 566 -48.55 -13.96 65.78
CA THR A 566 -49.73 -14.84 65.66
C THR A 566 -50.97 -14.16 66.23
N LEU A 567 -52.12 -14.37 65.60
CA LEU A 567 -53.41 -13.85 66.03
C LEU A 567 -54.43 -15.00 66.11
N GLU A 568 -55.10 -15.14 67.24
CA GLU A 568 -56.20 -16.08 67.43
C GLU A 568 -57.54 -15.41 67.08
N VAL A 569 -58.27 -15.96 66.11
CA VAL A 569 -59.54 -15.37 65.66
C VAL A 569 -60.71 -16.22 66.16
N GLU A 570 -61.54 -15.62 67.00
CA GLU A 570 -62.73 -16.27 67.55
C GLU A 570 -63.96 -16.00 66.67
N LYS A 571 -64.88 -16.98 66.65
CA LYS A 571 -66.13 -16.85 65.92
C LYS A 571 -66.98 -15.80 66.62
N ARG A 572 -67.46 -14.79 65.89
CA ARG A 572 -68.45 -13.85 66.41
C ARG A 572 -69.69 -14.64 66.81
N GLU A 573 -69.91 -14.84 68.10
CA GLU A 573 -71.20 -15.31 68.60
C GLU A 573 -72.24 -14.28 68.18
N SER A 574 -73.19 -14.70 67.36
CA SER A 574 -74.35 -13.92 66.98
C SER A 574 -75.24 -13.73 68.21
N ARG A 575 -74.84 -12.84 69.12
CA ARG A 575 -75.78 -12.18 70.02
C ARG A 575 -76.75 -11.42 69.15
N ASN A 576 -78.04 -11.71 69.33
CA ASN A 576 -79.17 -11.02 68.74
C ASN A 576 -78.93 -9.51 68.72
N LEU A 577 -78.47 -9.00 67.59
CA LEU A 577 -78.48 -7.58 67.30
C LEU A 577 -79.95 -7.23 67.06
N GLN A 578 -80.59 -6.74 68.13
CA GLN A 578 -81.62 -5.72 67.98
C GLN A 578 -81.03 -4.62 67.09
N LEU A 579 -81.39 -4.64 65.80
CA LEU A 579 -81.06 -3.58 64.87
C LEU A 579 -81.72 -2.29 65.37
N SER A 580 -80.91 -1.31 65.77
CA SER A 580 -81.38 0.06 65.91
C SER A 580 -81.59 0.65 64.50
N PRO A 581 -82.66 1.42 64.22
CA PRO A 581 -83.12 1.69 62.86
C PRO A 581 -82.29 2.71 62.05
N LEU A 582 -81.11 3.11 62.52
CA LEU A 582 -80.37 4.26 61.97
C LEU A 582 -79.06 3.92 61.23
N GLN A 583 -78.76 2.63 61.02
CA GLN A 583 -77.52 2.19 60.35
C GLN A 583 -77.73 1.36 59.07
N GLU A 584 -78.95 1.37 58.51
CA GLU A 584 -79.25 0.77 57.20
C GLU A 584 -79.26 1.80 56.05
N ILE A 585 -78.91 3.07 56.32
CA ILE A 585 -79.07 4.17 55.36
C ILE A 585 -77.78 4.53 54.59
N ILE A 586 -76.60 3.98 54.92
CA ILE A 586 -75.33 4.47 54.34
C ILE A 586 -74.55 3.45 53.48
N SER A 587 -75.07 2.24 53.24
CA SER A 587 -74.48 1.32 52.24
C SER A 587 -75.39 1.12 51.03
N SER A 588 -75.24 2.02 50.06
CA SER A 588 -75.35 1.75 48.61
C SER A 588 -76.66 1.14 48.07
N GLN A 589 -77.59 2.03 47.72
CA GLN A 589 -78.37 2.03 46.46
C GLN A 589 -78.81 0.68 45.88
N GLN A 590 -79.86 0.09 46.45
CA GLN A 590 -80.85 -0.68 45.71
C GLN A 590 -82.22 -0.03 45.97
N LEU A 591 -82.83 0.55 44.93
CA LEU A 591 -84.00 1.43 45.02
C LEU A 591 -85.29 0.74 45.52
N LEU A 592 -85.29 -0.57 45.77
CA LEU A 592 -86.38 -1.32 46.40
C LEU A 592 -85.81 -2.59 47.09
N PRO A 593 -86.25 -2.96 48.31
CA PRO A 593 -85.90 -4.23 48.93
C PRO A 593 -86.37 -5.43 48.07
N ASN A 594 -85.57 -6.49 47.97
CA ASN A 594 -85.84 -7.65 47.10
C ASN A 594 -87.24 -8.28 47.34
N TRP A 595 -87.71 -8.34 48.60
CA TRP A 595 -89.05 -8.85 48.91
C TRP A 595 -90.17 -7.99 48.31
N LEU A 596 -89.98 -6.67 48.25
CA LEU A 596 -90.92 -5.71 47.67
C LEU A 596 -90.93 -5.81 46.14
N LEU A 597 -89.78 -6.09 45.51
CA LEU A 597 -89.67 -6.36 44.07
C LEU A 597 -90.45 -7.62 43.67
N TYR A 598 -90.30 -8.72 44.40
CA TYR A 598 -91.07 -9.95 44.15
C TYR A 598 -92.57 -9.74 44.34
N THR A 599 -92.96 -8.91 45.32
CA THR A 599 -94.37 -8.56 45.56
C THR A 599 -94.95 -7.71 44.42
N LEU A 600 -94.18 -6.76 43.89
CA LEU A 600 -94.54 -5.93 42.72
C LEU A 600 -94.68 -6.75 41.42
N ILE A 601 -93.80 -7.74 41.22
CA ILE A 601 -93.89 -8.64 40.06
C ILE A 601 -95.15 -9.50 40.18
N ALA A 602 -95.42 -10.10 41.35
CA ALA A 602 -96.60 -10.92 41.55
C ALA A 602 -97.91 -10.13 41.38
N THR A 603 -97.96 -8.90 41.90
CA THR A 603 -99.14 -8.01 41.79
C THR A 603 -99.34 -7.47 40.37
N SER A 604 -98.26 -7.17 39.63
CA SER A 604 -98.37 -6.74 38.22
C SER A 604 -98.88 -7.85 37.30
N ILE A 605 -98.47 -9.11 37.53
CA ILE A 605 -98.99 -10.27 36.79
C ILE A 605 -100.48 -10.49 37.10
N THR A 606 -100.90 -10.39 38.37
CA THR A 606 -102.32 -10.53 38.72
C THR A 606 -103.17 -9.40 38.15
N PHE A 607 -102.67 -8.16 38.17
CA PHE A 607 -103.35 -7.01 37.56
C PHE A 607 -103.45 -7.15 36.03
N GLY A 608 -102.38 -7.63 35.37
CA GLY A 608 -102.39 -7.95 33.94
C GLY A 608 -103.40 -9.04 33.57
N LEU A 609 -103.52 -10.08 34.39
CA LEU A 609 -104.54 -11.14 34.22
C LEU A 609 -105.97 -10.61 34.39
N ILE A 610 -106.21 -9.69 35.33
CA ILE A 610 -107.51 -9.05 35.53
C ILE A 610 -107.88 -8.17 34.33
N LEU A 611 -106.94 -7.38 33.81
CA LEU A 611 -107.15 -6.55 32.62
C LEU A 611 -107.38 -7.39 31.36
N PHE A 612 -106.60 -8.47 31.17
CA PHE A 612 -106.80 -9.42 30.08
C PHE A 612 -108.18 -10.08 30.15
N ARG A 613 -108.66 -10.44 31.34
CA ARG A 613 -110.00 -11.05 31.51
C ARG A 613 -111.15 -10.05 31.31
N ARG A 614 -110.94 -8.76 31.57
CA ARG A 614 -111.95 -7.70 31.48
C ARG A 614 -112.05 -7.05 30.09
N TYR A 615 -110.94 -7.00 29.34
CA TYR A 615 -110.87 -6.37 28.01
C TYR A 615 -110.50 -7.33 26.87
N GLY A 616 -110.12 -8.58 27.17
CA GLY A 616 -109.79 -9.63 26.19
C GLY A 616 -110.98 -10.39 25.61
N ARG A 617 -112.21 -9.87 25.74
CA ARG A 617 -113.38 -10.29 24.94
C ARG A 617 -113.85 -9.09 24.12
N GLY A 618 -113.15 -8.87 23.02
CA GLY A 618 -113.33 -7.72 22.12
C GLY A 618 -112.27 -7.64 21.02
N ALA A 619 -111.82 -8.80 20.53
CA ALA A 619 -111.18 -9.03 19.24
C ALA A 619 -111.41 -10.51 18.88
#